data_AF-A0A0E9N7M5-F1
#
_entry.id   AF-A0A0E9N7M5-F1
#
_cell.length_a   1.000
_cell.length_b   1.000
_cell.length_c   1.000
_cell.angle_alpha   90.00
_cell.angle_beta   90.00
_cell.angle_gamma   90.00
#
_symmetry.space_group_name_H-M   'P 1'
#
loop_
_entity.id
_entity.type
_entity.pdbx_description
1 polymer ?
#
loop_
_entity_poly.entity_id
_entity_poly.type
_entity_poly.pdbx_seq_one_letter_code
_entity_poly.pdbx_strand_id
1 'polypeptide(L)'
;MSAPSADLCWEVVRDQSSYLVKRPNLAPMSRDPFALTNFHSYKYSGVNDKAVAVQVAPSGKEGLQVSRSPPRSPSTLVSPLRTSRLSSSTRTSLPAPPTRPLPPLPPPVATVPTSVRPPLPVLPPSSFPSAPRRLLLFPSPVARLSVLKCVSLIYVDI
;
A
#
# COMPACT_ATOMS: atom_id res chain seq x y z
N MET A 1 -31.87 -1.53 15.70
CA MET A 1 -30.78 -2.48 15.45
C MET A 1 -29.51 -1.66 15.29
N SER A 2 -28.43 -1.92 16.02
CA SER A 2 -27.17 -1.16 15.88
C SER A 2 -26.56 -1.41 14.50
N ALA A 3 -25.92 -0.40 13.91
CA ALA A 3 -25.15 -0.60 12.68
C ALA A 3 -24.02 -1.62 12.94
N PRO A 4 -23.68 -2.52 11.98
CA PRO A 4 -22.56 -3.43 12.13
C PRO A 4 -21.24 -2.65 12.28
N SER A 5 -20.23 -3.24 12.91
CA SER A 5 -18.90 -2.61 13.00
C SER A 5 -18.21 -2.59 11.63
N ALA A 6 -17.30 -1.64 11.44
CA ALA A 6 -16.51 -1.54 10.22
C ALA A 6 -15.58 -2.76 10.05
N ASP A 7 -15.04 -3.28 11.15
CA ASP A 7 -14.16 -4.47 11.13
C ASP A 7 -14.92 -5.71 10.66
N LEU A 8 -16.15 -5.94 11.14
CA LEU A 8 -16.96 -7.07 10.68
C LEU A 8 -17.29 -6.96 9.20
N CYS A 9 -17.71 -5.76 8.75
CA CYS A 9 -17.96 -5.55 7.33
C CYS A 9 -16.70 -5.77 6.49
N TRP A 10 -15.52 -5.41 6.99
CA TRP A 10 -14.27 -5.67 6.30
C TRP A 10 -13.97 -7.15 6.19
N GLU A 11 -14.15 -7.93 7.26
CA GLU A 11 -13.92 -9.38 7.21
C GLU A 11 -14.79 -10.09 6.18
N VAL A 12 -16.02 -9.63 5.98
CA VAL A 12 -16.91 -10.16 4.93
C VAL A 12 -16.42 -9.80 3.52
N VAL A 13 -15.97 -8.56 3.31
CA VAL A 13 -15.66 -8.01 1.99
C VAL A 13 -14.20 -8.25 1.57
N ARG A 14 -13.31 -8.66 2.50
CA ARG A 14 -11.86 -8.77 2.26
C ARG A 14 -11.51 -9.69 1.09
N ASP A 15 -12.19 -10.83 0.97
CA ASP A 15 -11.88 -11.84 -0.06
C ASP A 15 -12.91 -11.88 -1.21
N GLN A 16 -14.13 -11.39 -0.96
CA GLN A 16 -15.30 -11.51 -1.80
C GLN A 16 -15.99 -10.15 -2.01
N SER A 17 -15.40 -9.30 -2.85
CA SER A 17 -15.97 -8.02 -3.26
C SER A 17 -16.08 -7.95 -4.79
N SER A 18 -17.18 -7.41 -5.30
CA SER A 18 -17.35 -7.17 -6.75
C SER A 18 -16.36 -6.12 -7.29
N TYR A 19 -15.82 -5.28 -6.41
CA TYR A 19 -14.81 -4.27 -6.76
C TYR A 19 -13.38 -4.84 -6.75
N LEU A 20 -13.18 -6.07 -6.27
CA LEU A 20 -11.87 -6.68 -6.13
C LEU A 20 -11.37 -7.24 -7.46
N VAL A 21 -10.21 -6.77 -7.90
CA VAL A 21 -9.54 -7.24 -9.11
C VAL A 21 -8.27 -7.97 -8.70
N LYS A 22 -8.28 -9.29 -8.88
CA LYS A 22 -7.12 -10.16 -8.63
C LYS A 22 -6.38 -10.40 -9.96
N ARG A 23 -5.08 -10.09 -9.99
CA ARG A 23 -4.20 -10.33 -11.13
C ARG A 23 -2.97 -11.11 -10.68
N PRO A 24 -2.41 -12.00 -11.52
CA PRO A 24 -1.18 -12.70 -11.16
C PRO A 24 -0.04 -11.69 -10.97
N ASN A 25 0.82 -11.93 -9.97
CA ASN A 25 2.02 -11.14 -9.65
C ASN A 25 1.78 -9.69 -9.21
N LEU A 26 0.54 -9.27 -8.94
CA LEU A 26 0.22 -7.94 -8.42
C LEU A 26 -0.62 -8.05 -7.15
N ALA A 27 -0.51 -7.05 -6.28
CA ALA A 27 -1.36 -6.93 -5.11
C ALA A 27 -2.85 -6.77 -5.52
N PRO A 28 -3.81 -7.21 -4.67
CA PRO A 28 -5.22 -7.06 -4.98
C PRO A 28 -5.61 -5.59 -5.13
N MET A 29 -6.17 -5.25 -6.30
CA MET A 29 -6.61 -3.90 -6.63
C MET A 29 -8.10 -3.73 -6.37
N SER A 30 -8.55 -2.51 -6.09
CA SER A 30 -9.97 -2.21 -5.85
C SER A 30 -10.47 -1.11 -6.78
N ARG A 31 -11.58 -1.39 -7.48
CA ARG A 31 -12.29 -0.43 -8.34
C ARG A 31 -13.33 0.42 -7.60
N ASP A 32 -13.32 0.36 -6.27
CA ASP A 32 -14.22 1.14 -5.44
C ASP A 32 -13.98 2.65 -5.66
N PRO A 33 -15.02 3.46 -5.91
CA PRO A 33 -14.89 4.91 -6.00
C PRO A 33 -14.23 5.58 -4.77
N PHE A 34 -14.27 4.94 -3.60
CA PHE A 34 -13.64 5.44 -2.36
C PHE A 34 -12.17 5.02 -2.18
N ALA A 35 -11.62 4.19 -3.07
CA ALA A 35 -10.24 3.73 -2.99
C ALA A 35 -9.26 4.68 -3.71
N LEU A 36 -8.78 5.72 -3.01
CA LEU A 36 -7.83 6.72 -3.57
C LEU A 36 -6.55 6.11 -4.16
N THR A 37 -6.08 5.01 -3.59
CA THR A 37 -4.80 4.39 -3.95
C THR A 37 -4.97 3.14 -4.82
N ASN A 38 -6.21 2.77 -5.18
CA ASN A 38 -6.53 1.56 -5.95
C ASN A 38 -5.98 0.25 -5.32
N PHE A 39 -5.71 0.25 -4.02
CA PHE A 39 -5.35 -0.96 -3.28
C PHE A 39 -6.55 -1.46 -2.48
N HIS A 40 -6.83 -2.76 -2.55
CA HIS A 40 -7.81 -3.38 -1.69
C HIS A 40 -7.23 -3.57 -0.29
N SER A 41 -7.46 -2.58 0.56
CA SER A 41 -6.98 -2.57 1.94
C SER A 41 -7.99 -1.89 2.84
N TYR A 42 -8.05 -2.31 4.11
CA TYR A 42 -9.04 -1.80 5.05
C TYR A 42 -9.03 -0.28 5.10
N LYS A 43 -7.85 0.34 5.21
CA LYS A 43 -7.66 1.80 5.34
C LYS A 43 -8.29 2.61 4.20
N TYR A 44 -8.24 2.10 2.96
CA TYR A 44 -8.68 2.81 1.76
C TYR A 44 -10.02 2.31 1.21
N SER A 45 -10.73 1.44 1.94
CA SER A 45 -12.04 0.93 1.51
C SER A 45 -13.19 1.85 1.91
N GLY A 46 -14.24 1.89 1.09
CA GLY A 46 -15.52 2.54 1.41
C GLY A 46 -16.27 1.97 2.61
N VAL A 47 -15.82 0.83 3.17
CA VAL A 47 -16.41 0.22 4.38
C VAL A 47 -16.16 1.06 5.64
N ASN A 48 -15.10 1.86 5.65
CA ASN A 48 -14.74 2.73 6.77
C ASN A 48 -15.66 3.94 6.92
N ASP A 49 -15.87 4.37 8.16
CA ASP A 49 -16.66 5.57 8.47
C ASP A 49 -16.00 6.87 7.97
N LYS A 50 -14.70 6.83 7.67
CA LYS A 50 -13.88 7.98 7.23
C LYS A 50 -13.49 7.91 5.75
N ALA A 51 -14.22 7.14 4.95
CA ALA A 51 -13.96 7.04 3.52
C ALA A 51 -14.18 8.39 2.81
N VAL A 52 -13.27 8.71 1.90
CA VAL A 52 -13.33 9.90 1.06
C VAL A 52 -13.21 9.43 -0.38
N ALA A 53 -13.99 10.01 -1.29
CA ALA A 53 -13.85 9.81 -2.71
C ALA A 53 -13.62 11.16 -3.39
N VAL A 54 -12.81 11.12 -4.43
CA VAL A 54 -12.46 12.28 -5.23
C VAL A 54 -12.80 11.93 -6.67
N GLN A 55 -13.79 12.60 -7.23
CA GLN A 55 -14.29 12.35 -8.58
C GLN A 55 -14.32 13.65 -9.37
N VAL A 56 -14.15 13.53 -10.69
CA VAL A 56 -14.36 14.66 -11.60
C VAL A 56 -15.86 14.95 -11.66
N ALA A 57 -16.23 16.23 -11.62
CA ALA A 57 -17.63 16.62 -11.75
C ALA A 57 -18.21 16.12 -13.09
N PRO A 58 -19.51 15.76 -13.13
CA PRO A 58 -20.16 15.30 -14.36
C PRO A 58 -20.07 16.34 -15.49
N SER A 59 -20.02 15.83 -16.72
CA SER A 59 -19.81 16.57 -17.98
C SER A 59 -20.50 17.94 -18.01
N GLY A 60 -19.72 19.00 -18.24
CA GLY A 60 -20.19 20.38 -18.37
C GLY A 60 -19.87 21.32 -17.20
N LYS A 61 -19.20 20.84 -16.14
CA LYS A 61 -18.73 21.69 -15.03
C LYS A 61 -17.27 21.39 -14.71
N GLU A 62 -16.41 22.39 -14.85
CA GLU A 62 -15.04 22.31 -14.34
C GLU A 62 -15.08 22.26 -12.80
N GLY A 63 -14.58 21.18 -12.20
CA GLY A 63 -14.55 21.08 -10.75
C GLY A 63 -14.28 19.68 -10.21
N LEU A 64 -13.81 19.65 -8.96
CA LEU A 64 -13.57 18.42 -8.21
C LEU A 64 -14.75 18.15 -7.28
N GLN A 65 -15.32 16.94 -7.34
CA GLN A 65 -16.32 16.48 -6.40
C GLN A 65 -15.63 15.64 -5.33
N VAL A 66 -15.64 16.15 -4.09
CA VAL A 66 -15.19 15.40 -2.92
C VAL A 66 -16.41 14.86 -2.20
N SER A 67 -16.45 13.57 -1.98
CA SER A 67 -17.53 12.91 -1.24
C SER A 67 -16.98 12.18 -0.02
N ARG A 68 -17.75 12.17 1.06
CA ARG A 68 -17.38 11.56 2.34
C ARG A 68 -18.48 10.62 2.78
N SER A 69 -18.09 9.46 3.30
CA SER A 69 -19.02 8.53 3.94
C SER A 69 -19.73 9.25 5.10
N PRO A 70 -21.06 9.13 5.19
CA PRO A 70 -21.79 9.62 6.35
C PRO A 70 -21.42 8.80 7.59
N PRO A 71 -21.52 9.37 8.80
CA PRO A 71 -21.44 8.58 10.02
C PRO A 71 -22.53 7.49 10.01
N ARG A 72 -22.18 6.25 10.34
CA ARG A 72 -23.14 5.13 10.39
C ARG A 72 -24.24 5.42 11.42
N SER A 73 -25.44 5.70 10.94
CA SER A 73 -26.65 5.74 11.76
C SER A 73 -27.36 4.38 11.67
N PRO A 74 -27.87 3.85 12.79
CA PRO A 74 -28.54 2.55 12.83
C PRO A 74 -29.93 2.51 12.15
N SER A 75 -30.49 3.62 11.66
CA SER A 75 -31.94 3.76 11.46
C SER A 75 -32.43 4.13 10.06
N THR A 76 -31.58 4.27 9.05
CA THR A 76 -32.03 4.63 7.70
C THR A 76 -31.42 3.76 6.62
N LEU A 77 -32.28 3.16 5.79
CA LEU A 77 -31.94 2.25 4.68
C LEU A 77 -31.01 2.88 3.63
N VAL A 78 -30.93 4.22 3.54
CA VAL A 78 -29.98 4.93 2.67
C VAL A 78 -29.58 6.24 3.34
N SER A 79 -28.39 6.31 3.93
CA SER A 79 -27.81 7.59 4.36
C SER A 79 -27.16 8.25 3.12
N PRO A 80 -27.56 9.49 2.74
CA PRO A 80 -26.99 10.14 1.58
C PRO A 80 -25.51 10.45 1.79
N LEU A 81 -24.71 10.22 0.76
CA LEU A 81 -23.29 10.54 0.76
C LEU A 81 -23.08 12.05 0.87
N ARG A 82 -22.22 12.51 1.78
CA ARG A 82 -21.94 13.94 1.92
C ARG A 82 -20.97 14.39 0.84
N THR A 83 -21.49 15.03 -0.22
CA THR A 83 -20.69 15.57 -1.33
C THR A 83 -20.50 17.08 -1.19
N SER A 84 -19.27 17.55 -1.43
CA SER A 84 -18.91 18.96 -1.61
C SER A 84 -18.21 19.14 -2.96
N ARG A 85 -18.53 20.21 -3.68
CA ARG A 85 -17.88 20.56 -4.95
C ARG A 85 -16.85 21.67 -4.71
N LEU A 86 -15.62 21.45 -5.16
CA LEU A 86 -14.58 22.49 -5.17
C LEU A 86 -14.47 23.05 -6.59
N SER A 87 -14.73 24.35 -6.72
CA SER A 87 -14.47 25.13 -7.93
C SER A 87 -13.10 25.81 -7.85
N SER A 88 -12.46 26.00 -9.00
CA SER A 88 -11.13 26.60 -9.17
C SER A 88 -10.99 27.99 -8.53
N SER A 89 -12.09 28.72 -8.32
CA SER A 89 -12.12 30.01 -7.63
C SER A 89 -11.81 29.96 -6.12
N THR A 90 -11.65 28.78 -5.51
CA THR A 90 -11.33 28.68 -4.06
C THR A 90 -9.81 28.75 -3.78
N ARG A 91 -8.98 28.95 -4.79
CA ARG A 91 -7.56 29.28 -4.59
C ARG A 91 -7.46 30.73 -4.13
N THR A 92 -7.33 30.98 -2.83
CA THR A 92 -6.39 31.97 -2.27
C THR A 92 -6.37 31.87 -0.74
N SER A 93 -5.16 32.01 -0.19
CA SER A 93 -4.77 32.00 1.23
C SER A 93 -4.61 30.61 1.88
N LEU A 94 -3.43 30.04 1.67
CA LEU A 94 -2.79 29.31 2.77
C LEU A 94 -2.57 30.34 3.88
N PRO A 95 -3.08 30.15 5.11
CA PRO A 95 -2.64 30.97 6.23
C PRO A 95 -1.14 30.78 6.37
N ALA A 96 -0.40 31.90 6.49
CA ALA A 96 1.03 31.87 6.70
C ALA A 96 1.34 30.92 7.87
N PRO A 97 2.35 30.04 7.75
CA PRO A 97 2.75 29.18 8.85
C PRO A 97 3.06 30.07 10.06
N PRO A 98 2.56 29.75 11.27
CA PRO A 98 2.92 30.52 12.45
C PRO A 98 4.43 30.47 12.61
N THR A 99 5.09 31.63 12.52
CA THR A 99 6.52 31.77 12.76
C THR A 99 6.79 31.39 14.21
N ARG A 100 7.01 30.10 14.47
CA ARG A 100 7.43 29.61 15.78
C ARG A 100 8.82 30.21 16.03
N PRO A 101 9.03 30.97 17.12
CA PRO A 101 10.37 31.43 17.47
C PRO A 101 11.29 30.21 17.56
N LEU A 102 12.38 30.22 16.79
CA LEU A 102 13.39 29.17 16.87
C LEU A 102 13.89 29.12 18.32
N PRO A 103 14.00 27.93 18.94
CA PRO A 103 14.60 27.81 20.25
C PRO A 103 16.03 28.39 20.20
N PRO A 104 16.50 29.07 21.27
CA PRO A 104 17.85 29.62 21.31
C PRO A 104 18.86 28.50 21.10
N LEU A 105 19.84 28.76 20.24
CA LEU A 105 20.94 27.83 19.99
C LEU A 105 21.65 27.51 21.31
N PRO A 106 22.01 26.24 21.58
CA PRO A 106 22.78 25.91 22.77
C PRO A 106 24.13 26.64 22.74
N PRO A 107 24.69 27.02 23.91
CA PRO A 107 26.01 27.62 23.97
C PRO A 107 27.07 26.65 23.43
N PRO A 108 28.18 27.16 22.86
CA PRO A 108 29.25 26.30 22.36
C PRO A 108 29.79 25.46 23.51
N VAL A 109 29.57 24.14 23.44
CA VAL A 109 30.20 23.17 24.34
C VAL A 109 31.70 23.28 24.14
N ALA A 110 32.41 23.57 25.23
CA ALA A 110 33.87 23.61 25.26
C ALA A 110 34.43 22.31 24.69
N THR A 111 35.32 22.46 23.71
CA THR A 111 36.06 21.37 23.08
C THR A 111 36.79 20.55 24.14
N VAL A 112 36.27 19.37 24.47
CA VAL A 112 37.01 18.36 25.22
C VAL A 112 37.96 17.69 24.23
N PRO A 113 39.30 17.76 24.41
CA PRO A 113 40.23 17.01 23.59
C PRO A 113 40.19 15.54 24.02
N THR A 114 39.25 14.77 23.46
CA THR A 114 39.23 13.33 23.69
C THR A 114 40.13 12.66 22.65
N SER A 115 41.36 12.43 23.09
CA SER A 115 42.17 11.23 22.86
C SER A 115 42.32 10.73 21.42
N VAL A 116 43.53 10.92 20.91
CA VAL A 116 44.10 10.29 19.70
C VAL A 116 43.75 8.80 19.67
N ARG A 117 42.90 8.41 18.72
CA ARG A 117 42.62 7.00 18.43
C ARG A 117 43.83 6.43 17.68
N PRO A 118 44.54 5.40 18.19
CA PRO A 118 45.59 4.77 17.41
C PRO A 118 44.97 4.05 16.19
N PRO A 119 45.67 4.01 15.04
CA PRO A 119 45.16 3.35 13.85
C PRO A 119 44.99 1.85 14.11
N LEU A 120 43.84 1.31 13.68
CA LEU A 120 43.58 -0.13 13.74
C LEU A 120 44.61 -0.87 12.88
N PRO A 121 45.17 -2.00 13.37
CA PRO A 121 46.05 -2.83 12.55
C PRO A 121 45.24 -3.42 11.39
N VAL A 122 45.71 -3.16 10.17
CA VAL A 122 45.19 -3.78 8.94
C VAL A 122 45.54 -5.27 9.01
N LEU A 123 44.53 -6.12 9.14
CA LEU A 123 44.70 -7.57 9.06
C LEU A 123 45.02 -7.97 7.61
N PRO A 124 46.04 -8.80 7.35
CA PRO A 124 46.32 -9.31 6.02
C PRO A 124 45.16 -10.22 5.53
N PRO A 125 44.91 -10.29 4.21
CA PRO A 125 43.90 -11.20 3.68
C PRO A 125 44.31 -12.64 3.98
N SER A 126 43.54 -13.28 4.86
CA SER A 126 43.65 -14.70 5.14
C SER A 126 43.44 -15.49 3.84
N SER A 127 44.49 -16.21 3.47
CA SER A 127 44.49 -17.27 2.48
C SER A 127 43.29 -18.20 2.68
N PHE A 128 42.42 -18.24 1.68
CA PHE A 128 41.37 -19.23 1.58
C PHE A 128 42.00 -20.63 1.54
N PRO A 129 41.69 -21.55 2.47
CA PRO A 129 42.00 -22.95 2.26
C PRO A 129 41.08 -23.49 1.16
N SER A 130 41.71 -23.81 0.03
CA SER A 130 41.19 -24.70 -1.00
C SER A 130 40.63 -25.96 -0.35
N ALA A 131 39.32 -26.15 -0.44
CA ALA A 131 38.63 -27.37 -0.06
C ALA A 131 38.04 -28.04 -1.31
N PRO A 132 38.07 -29.38 -1.37
CA PRO A 132 38.15 -30.12 -2.61
C PRO A 132 36.83 -30.24 -3.37
N ARG A 133 36.99 -30.33 -4.70
CA ARG A 133 36.00 -30.80 -5.68
C ARG A 133 35.17 -31.96 -5.13
N ARG A 134 33.88 -31.73 -4.90
CA ARG A 134 32.88 -32.79 -4.83
C ARG A 134 31.95 -32.64 -6.02
N LEU A 135 32.26 -33.42 -7.05
CA LEU A 135 31.40 -33.69 -8.20
C LEU A 135 30.06 -34.22 -7.69
N LEU A 136 29.06 -33.36 -7.62
CA LEU A 136 27.67 -33.79 -7.52
C LEU A 136 27.14 -33.88 -8.95
N LEU A 137 26.96 -35.13 -9.37
CA LEU A 137 26.26 -35.54 -10.57
C LEU A 137 24.93 -34.78 -10.68
N PHE A 138 24.82 -33.92 -11.69
CA PHE A 138 23.52 -33.46 -12.16
C PHE A 138 22.85 -34.61 -12.95
N PRO A 139 21.60 -34.96 -12.64
CA PRO A 139 20.86 -35.98 -13.37
C PRO A 139 20.48 -35.49 -14.78
N SER A 140 20.44 -36.45 -15.71
CA SER A 140 20.23 -36.28 -17.14
C SER A 140 18.87 -35.64 -17.51
N PRO A 141 18.74 -35.03 -18.71
CA PRO A 141 17.56 -34.28 -19.13
C PRO A 141 16.39 -35.16 -19.65
N VAL A 142 16.32 -36.45 -19.28
CA VAL A 142 15.34 -37.40 -19.86
C VAL A 142 13.98 -37.40 -19.14
N ALA A 143 13.89 -36.80 -17.95
CA ALA A 143 12.65 -36.82 -17.15
C ALA A 143 11.63 -35.71 -17.47
N ARG A 144 11.91 -34.80 -18.42
CA ARG A 144 10.98 -33.69 -18.77
C ARG A 144 9.92 -34.04 -19.82
N LEU A 145 9.97 -35.21 -20.44
CA LEU A 145 9.07 -35.58 -21.54
C LEU A 145 7.85 -36.43 -21.12
N SER A 146 7.81 -37.00 -19.91
CA SER A 146 6.67 -37.82 -19.47
C SER A 146 5.51 -37.00 -18.86
N VAL A 147 5.76 -35.85 -18.26
CA VAL A 147 4.69 -35.05 -17.64
C VAL A 147 3.86 -34.29 -18.70
N LEU A 148 4.48 -33.90 -19.82
CA LEU A 148 3.81 -33.21 -20.92
C LEU A 148 2.88 -34.11 -21.75
N LYS A 149 3.05 -35.44 -21.73
CA LYS A 149 2.11 -36.37 -22.37
C LYS A 149 0.85 -36.62 -21.53
N CYS A 150 0.93 -36.54 -20.19
CA CYS A 150 -0.23 -36.72 -19.33
C CYS A 150 -1.18 -35.52 -19.34
N VAL A 151 -0.68 -34.29 -19.50
CA VAL A 151 -1.54 -33.09 -19.52
C VAL A 151 -2.30 -32.95 -20.85
N SER A 152 -1.74 -33.44 -21.96
CA SER A 152 -2.41 -33.34 -23.27
C SER A 152 -3.58 -34.32 -23.43
N LEU A 153 -3.65 -35.41 -22.66
CA LEU A 153 -4.75 -36.39 -22.72
C LEU A 153 -5.98 -35.97 -21.90
N ILE A 154 -5.90 -34.91 -21.10
CA ILE A 154 -7.02 -34.44 -20.27
C ILE A 154 -7.81 -33.33 -20.99
N TYR A 155 -7.26 -32.71 -22.04
CA TYR A 155 -7.86 -31.55 -22.71
C TYR A 155 -8.70 -31.90 -23.95
N VAL A 156 -8.82 -33.18 -24.33
CA VAL A 156 -9.54 -33.60 -25.56
C VAL A 156 -10.86 -34.32 -25.26
N ASP A 157 -11.34 -34.30 -24.00
CA ASP A 157 -12.60 -34.96 -23.61
C ASP A 157 -13.51 -34.05 -22.76
N ILE A 158 -13.69 -32.80 -23.24
CA ILE A 158 -14.79 -31.88 -22.87
C ILE A 158 -15.25 -31.14 -24.12
#